data_AF-A0A432MGM5-F1
#
_entry.id   AF-A0A432MGM5-F1
#
_cell.length_a   1.000
_cell.length_b   1.000
_cell.length_c   1.000
_cell.angle_alpha   90.00
_cell.angle_beta   90.00
_cell.angle_gamma   90.00
#
_symmetry.space_group_name_H-M   'P 1'
#
loop_
_entity.id
_entity.type
_entity.pdbx_description
1 polymer ?
#
loop_
_entity_poly.entity_id
_entity_poly.type
_entity_poly.pdbx_seq_one_letter_code
_entity_poly.pdbx_strand_id
1 'polypeptide(L)'
;MSIEPGWGLTVGDETLQVVRSSRIIDDSALESISLAESFASVKGLCWPLLTSCRLGPSRLLLGTQWGRDRVLLPPSVTLLGFSWRGIFVSRSPEAVSTSWKRWFHPQRGTPMRRNVLACMALGLCSLLMVGRQAEAAPIIGSQGIINTGSTTTDTGNINTATTFTMSILLTTGSQTGDFATYVTSPENLGAATLDVNNPATFTFGNAAFGTFVGTAITRLMSSDQNESFNIKGNFTPGTLFPVGSEAYAAEFNITFSQVGGPNTAITAAGTLITAVPEPASVALVLCGGAGLALAGLRRSRRAMA
;
A
#
# COMPACT_ATOMS: atom_id res chain seq x y z
N MET A 1 0.24 -35.00 68.83
CA MET A 1 -0.70 -34.23 67.99
C MET A 1 -0.80 -34.99 66.69
N SER A 2 -1.84 -35.81 66.61
CA SER A 2 -2.10 -36.83 65.59
C SER A 2 -3.07 -36.24 64.58
N ILE A 3 -2.78 -36.41 63.29
CA ILE A 3 -3.74 -36.16 62.22
C ILE A 3 -3.70 -37.39 61.32
N GLU A 4 -4.68 -38.27 61.52
CA GLU A 4 -5.02 -39.35 60.60
C GLU A 4 -5.63 -38.78 59.31
N PRO A 5 -5.35 -39.38 58.14
CA PRO A 5 -6.18 -39.18 56.96
C PRO A 5 -7.11 -40.38 56.79
N GLY A 6 -8.41 -40.17 57.02
CA GLY A 6 -9.45 -41.16 56.79
C GLY A 6 -10.68 -40.54 56.14
N TRP A 7 -10.76 -40.61 54.81
CA TRP A 7 -12.02 -40.57 54.07
C TRP A 7 -11.89 -41.47 52.83
N GLY A 8 -12.38 -42.70 52.96
CA GLY A 8 -12.64 -43.60 51.85
C GLY A 8 -14.08 -43.39 51.37
N LEU A 9 -14.24 -43.16 50.06
CA LEU A 9 -15.53 -43.23 49.38
C LEU A 9 -15.47 -44.43 48.42
N THR A 10 -16.22 -45.48 48.73
CA THR A 10 -16.37 -46.66 47.89
C THR A 10 -17.50 -46.39 46.88
N VAL A 11 -17.16 -46.36 45.60
CA VAL A 11 -18.12 -46.38 44.48
C VAL A 11 -17.62 -47.37 43.44
N GLY A 12 -18.41 -48.43 43.23
CA GLY A 12 -18.59 -49.17 41.97
C GLY A 12 -17.38 -49.84 41.31
N ASP A 13 -17.50 -51.16 41.10
CA ASP A 13 -16.62 -51.99 40.27
C ASP A 13 -16.47 -51.45 38.84
N GLU A 14 -15.49 -50.58 38.59
CA GLU A 14 -14.86 -50.41 37.28
C GLU A 14 -13.35 -50.19 37.44
N THR A 15 -12.58 -51.16 36.99
CA THR A 15 -11.12 -51.11 36.91
C THR A 15 -10.65 -50.05 35.91
N LEU A 16 -10.30 -48.87 36.41
CA LEU A 16 -9.55 -47.84 35.67
C LEU A 16 -8.04 -48.09 35.82
N GLN A 17 -7.41 -48.60 34.75
CA GLN A 17 -5.95 -48.60 34.65
C GLN A 17 -5.43 -47.18 34.43
N VAL A 18 -4.88 -46.57 35.48
CA VAL A 18 -4.10 -45.33 35.38
C VAL A 18 -2.69 -45.70 34.89
N VAL A 19 -2.48 -45.63 33.57
CA VAL A 19 -1.14 -45.68 32.97
C VAL A 19 -0.47 -44.33 33.22
N ARG A 20 0.37 -44.25 34.27
CA ARG A 20 1.34 -43.15 34.42
C ARG A 20 2.45 -43.34 33.38
N SER A 21 2.33 -42.66 32.24
CA SER A 21 3.45 -42.48 31.32
C SER A 21 4.21 -41.22 31.73
N SER A 22 5.23 -41.37 32.57
CA SER A 22 6.24 -40.34 32.79
C SER A 22 7.21 -40.37 31.61
N ARG A 23 6.91 -39.63 30.55
CA ARG A 23 7.88 -39.37 29.47
C ARG A 23 8.61 -38.06 29.79
N ILE A 24 9.87 -38.22 30.19
CA ILE A 24 10.90 -37.19 30.17
C ILE A 24 11.01 -36.72 28.71
N ILE A 25 10.79 -35.43 28.47
CA ILE A 25 11.09 -34.81 27.18
C ILE A 25 12.34 -33.96 27.41
N ASP A 26 13.43 -34.38 26.76
CA ASP A 26 14.68 -33.65 26.68
C ASP A 26 14.48 -32.37 25.85
N ASP A 27 14.79 -31.23 26.47
CA ASP A 27 14.93 -29.93 25.82
C ASP A 27 16.25 -29.86 25.05
N SER A 28 16.27 -30.31 23.80
CA SER A 28 17.31 -29.92 22.84
C SER A 28 16.96 -30.29 21.40
N ALA A 29 16.18 -29.46 20.70
CA ALA A 29 16.24 -29.30 19.24
C ALA A 29 15.22 -28.23 18.77
N LEU A 30 15.57 -26.95 18.92
CA LEU A 30 14.96 -25.90 18.10
C LEU A 30 15.79 -25.77 16.82
N GLU A 31 15.48 -26.59 15.82
CA GLU A 31 15.88 -26.31 14.44
C GLU A 31 14.70 -25.72 13.67
N SER A 32 14.99 -24.54 13.11
CA SER A 32 14.20 -23.77 12.16
C SER A 32 13.78 -24.61 10.95
N ILE A 33 12.48 -24.85 10.79
CA ILE A 33 11.92 -25.37 9.54
C ILE A 33 11.47 -24.18 8.69
N SER A 34 12.28 -23.85 7.69
CA SER A 34 11.87 -23.04 6.55
C SER A 34 11.02 -23.91 5.62
N LEU A 35 9.77 -23.51 5.41
CA LEU A 35 8.90 -24.07 4.38
C LEU A 35 9.24 -23.42 3.04
N ALA A 36 10.16 -24.05 2.32
CA ALA A 36 10.26 -23.97 0.88
C ALA A 36 9.87 -25.33 0.29
N GLU A 37 9.27 -25.31 -0.90
CA GLU A 37 8.92 -26.46 -1.76
C GLU A 37 7.51 -27.04 -1.63
N SER A 38 6.61 -26.51 -2.46
CA SER A 38 5.58 -27.34 -3.12
C SER A 38 5.07 -26.68 -4.41
N PHE A 39 5.86 -26.73 -5.49
CA PHE A 39 5.33 -26.63 -6.84
C PHE A 39 6.15 -27.51 -7.79
N ALA A 40 5.70 -28.74 -7.97
CA ALA A 40 6.01 -29.54 -9.14
C ALA A 40 4.72 -30.19 -9.62
N SER A 41 4.26 -29.76 -10.80
CA SER A 41 3.67 -30.60 -11.86
C SER A 41 2.60 -29.86 -12.64
N VAL A 42 3.00 -29.17 -13.72
CA VAL A 42 2.35 -29.28 -15.04
C VAL A 42 3.43 -29.03 -16.10
N LYS A 43 3.74 -30.05 -16.91
CA LYS A 43 4.54 -29.97 -18.14
C LYS A 43 3.64 -29.53 -19.29
N GLY A 44 4.11 -28.63 -20.16
CA GLY A 44 3.58 -28.54 -21.52
C GLY A 44 3.90 -27.26 -22.30
N LEU A 45 4.84 -27.39 -23.24
CA LEU A 45 4.96 -26.71 -24.55
C LEU A 45 5.71 -25.35 -24.71
N CYS A 46 6.81 -25.47 -25.49
CA CYS A 46 7.38 -24.58 -26.52
C CYS A 46 8.18 -23.29 -26.17
N TRP A 47 9.53 -23.43 -26.21
CA TRP A 47 10.60 -22.66 -26.91
C TRP A 47 10.46 -21.13 -27.21
N PRO A 48 11.55 -20.36 -27.45
CA PRO A 48 12.95 -20.46 -26.97
C PRO A 48 13.66 -19.09 -26.70
N LEU A 49 14.98 -19.16 -26.46
CA LEU A 49 16.00 -18.10 -26.56
C LEU A 49 16.02 -17.03 -25.46
N LEU A 50 17.08 -17.04 -24.64
CA LEU A 50 18.03 -15.91 -24.57
C LEU A 50 19.28 -16.30 -23.76
N THR A 51 20.39 -16.26 -24.47
CA THR A 51 21.77 -15.91 -24.09
C THR A 51 22.17 -15.87 -22.61
N SER A 52 23.19 -16.68 -22.35
CA SER A 52 24.12 -16.65 -21.21
C SER A 52 24.81 -15.30 -21.02
N CYS A 53 24.70 -14.73 -19.82
CA CYS A 53 25.68 -13.78 -19.28
C CYS A 53 26.44 -14.47 -18.14
N ARG A 54 27.73 -14.71 -18.37
CA ARG A 54 28.74 -15.10 -17.36
C ARG A 54 29.00 -13.89 -16.46
N LEU A 55 28.77 -14.04 -15.15
CA LEU A 55 29.37 -13.16 -14.13
C LEU A 55 30.40 -13.97 -13.34
N GLY A 56 31.62 -13.44 -13.28
CA GLY A 56 32.78 -14.04 -12.62
C GLY A 56 32.76 -13.88 -11.10
N PRO A 57 33.70 -14.54 -10.40
CA PRO A 57 33.65 -14.69 -8.95
C PRO A 57 34.11 -13.45 -8.20
N SER A 58 33.37 -13.16 -7.14
CA SER A 58 33.60 -12.17 -6.10
C SER A 58 34.92 -12.37 -5.36
N ARG A 59 35.68 -11.29 -5.14
CA ARG A 59 36.72 -11.22 -4.11
C ARG A 59 36.16 -10.45 -2.91
N LEU A 60 35.96 -11.17 -1.81
CA LEU A 60 35.64 -10.64 -0.49
C LEU A 60 36.96 -10.23 0.18
N LEU A 61 37.15 -8.95 0.48
CA LEU A 61 38.23 -8.46 1.34
C LEU A 61 37.62 -8.09 2.70
N LEU A 62 37.90 -8.92 3.69
CA LEU A 62 37.73 -8.60 5.11
C LEU A 62 38.79 -7.59 5.52
N GLY A 63 38.37 -6.38 5.89
CA GLY A 63 39.17 -5.41 6.61
C GLY A 63 38.59 -5.18 7.98
N THR A 64 39.21 -5.75 9.01
CA THR A 64 38.98 -5.39 10.41
C THR A 64 39.86 -4.19 10.75
N GLN A 65 39.27 -3.12 11.27
CA GLN A 65 40.05 -2.09 11.96
C GLN A 65 39.31 -1.60 13.21
N TRP A 66 40.05 -1.70 14.31
CA TRP A 66 39.71 -1.29 15.66
C TRP A 66 39.92 0.21 15.88
N GLY A 67 39.01 0.82 16.63
CA GLY A 67 39.33 1.80 17.68
C GLY A 67 39.28 3.28 17.31
N ARG A 68 38.32 4.01 17.88
CA ARG A 68 38.56 4.96 19.00
C ARG A 68 37.31 5.78 19.29
N ASP A 69 37.12 6.00 20.58
CA ASP A 69 36.11 6.83 21.22
C ASP A 69 35.96 8.22 20.59
N ARG A 70 34.69 8.65 20.48
CA ARG A 70 34.26 10.04 20.74
C ARG A 70 32.74 10.07 20.97
N VAL A 71 32.37 10.28 22.22
CA VAL A 71 31.05 10.77 22.63
C VAL A 71 30.87 12.16 22.02
N LEU A 72 29.89 12.32 21.14
CA LEU A 72 29.39 13.62 20.69
C LEU A 72 27.86 13.57 20.66
N LEU A 73 27.27 14.51 21.41
CA LEU A 73 25.85 14.81 21.49
C LEU A 73 25.26 15.10 20.09
N PRO A 74 23.96 14.83 19.86
CA PRO A 74 23.34 15.03 18.57
C PRO A 74 23.23 16.53 18.21
N PRO A 75 23.67 16.97 17.02
CA PRO A 75 23.27 18.25 16.50
C PRO A 75 21.82 18.15 16.00
N SER A 76 21.00 19.09 16.47
CA SER A 76 19.68 19.40 15.97
C SER A 76 19.69 19.50 14.44
N VAL A 77 18.77 18.77 13.78
CA VAL A 77 18.56 18.88 12.34
C VAL A 77 17.95 20.25 12.05
N THR A 78 18.79 21.16 11.56
CA THR A 78 18.38 22.45 11.02
C THR A 78 17.64 22.23 9.70
N LEU A 79 16.36 22.60 9.67
CA LEU A 79 15.57 22.70 8.45
C LEU A 79 16.30 23.59 7.42
N LEU A 80 16.35 23.13 6.17
CA LEU A 80 16.69 23.92 4.99
C LEU A 80 15.70 25.10 4.86
N GLY A 81 16.05 26.21 5.50
CA GLY A 81 15.44 27.50 5.24
C GLY A 81 15.83 27.96 3.85
N PHE A 82 14.88 27.93 2.91
CA PHE A 82 14.96 28.69 1.67
C PHE A 82 14.97 30.19 2.01
N SER A 83 16.17 30.74 2.20
CA SER A 83 16.40 32.17 2.38
C SER A 83 16.24 32.87 1.02
N TRP A 84 15.08 33.49 0.81
CA TRP A 84 14.90 34.57 -0.18
C TRP A 84 15.69 35.81 0.29
N ARG A 85 17.01 35.79 0.15
CA ARG A 85 17.85 37.00 0.25
C ARG A 85 18.07 37.54 -1.15
N GLY A 86 17.26 38.54 -1.50
CA GLY A 86 17.42 39.26 -2.76
C GLY A 86 16.44 40.40 -2.97
N ILE A 87 15.89 41.01 -1.90
CA ILE A 87 15.14 42.27 -2.04
C ILE A 87 16.18 43.40 -1.98
N PHE A 88 16.60 43.86 -3.15
CA PHE A 88 17.23 45.17 -3.30
C PHE A 88 16.18 46.24 -2.99
N VAL A 89 16.16 46.72 -1.74
CA VAL A 89 15.49 47.98 -1.40
C VAL A 89 16.37 49.11 -1.89
N SER A 90 16.15 49.55 -3.14
CA SER A 90 16.69 50.81 -3.65
C SER A 90 15.90 51.96 -3.01
N ARG A 91 16.52 52.62 -2.02
CA ARG A 91 16.09 53.92 -1.50
C ARG A 91 16.56 55.03 -2.46
N SER A 92 15.71 55.42 -3.41
CA SER A 92 15.64 56.82 -3.88
C SER A 92 14.34 57.04 -4.67
N PRO A 93 13.48 58.02 -4.32
CA PRO A 93 12.22 58.25 -5.04
C PRO A 93 12.33 59.06 -6.35
N GLU A 94 13.52 59.48 -6.81
CA GLU A 94 13.59 60.58 -7.79
C GLU A 94 14.23 60.27 -9.16
N ALA A 95 14.49 59.01 -9.52
CA ALA A 95 15.22 58.74 -10.78
C ALA A 95 14.75 57.50 -11.58
N VAL A 96 13.44 57.22 -11.67
CA VAL A 96 12.93 56.09 -12.50
C VAL A 96 11.79 56.49 -13.45
N SER A 97 11.68 57.77 -13.85
CA SER A 97 10.61 58.20 -14.79
C SER A 97 11.00 58.19 -16.28
N THR A 98 12.24 57.88 -16.65
CA THR A 98 12.68 58.04 -18.07
C THR A 98 13.27 56.79 -18.75
N SER A 99 13.44 55.67 -18.04
CA SER A 99 14.14 54.49 -18.62
C SER A 99 13.22 53.39 -19.21
N TRP A 100 11.90 53.50 -19.09
CA TRP A 100 10.98 52.52 -19.70
C TRP A 100 10.62 52.84 -21.16
N LYS A 101 10.89 54.07 -21.64
CA LYS A 101 10.57 54.47 -23.01
C LYS A 101 11.57 53.99 -24.07
N ARG A 102 12.73 53.44 -23.68
CA ARG A 102 13.80 53.11 -24.64
C ARG A 102 13.77 51.67 -25.17
N TRP A 103 12.85 50.83 -24.69
CA TRP A 103 12.72 49.42 -25.14
C TRP A 103 11.58 49.16 -26.13
N PHE A 104 10.78 50.17 -26.47
CA PHE A 104 9.70 50.05 -27.45
C PHE A 104 9.92 50.95 -28.67
N HIS A 105 11.11 50.91 -29.28
CA HIS A 105 11.22 51.33 -30.68
C HIS A 105 10.81 50.15 -31.56
N PRO A 106 9.69 50.25 -32.31
CA PRO A 106 9.34 49.24 -33.30
C PRO A 106 10.36 49.34 -34.42
N GLN A 107 11.29 48.38 -34.49
CA GLN A 107 12.14 48.22 -35.67
C GLN A 107 11.24 47.88 -36.86
N ARG A 108 10.98 48.91 -37.67
CA ARG A 108 10.28 48.81 -38.96
C ARG A 108 11.12 47.91 -39.86
N GLY A 109 10.64 46.69 -40.12
CA GLY A 109 11.23 45.82 -41.13
C GLY A 109 11.32 44.33 -40.76
N THR A 110 11.04 43.93 -39.51
CA THR A 110 10.95 42.51 -39.19
C THR A 110 9.50 42.02 -39.25
N PRO A 111 9.22 40.89 -39.91
CA PRO A 111 7.85 40.42 -40.12
C PRO A 111 7.19 40.15 -38.77
N MET A 112 6.09 40.86 -38.48
CA MET A 112 5.28 40.81 -37.24
C MET A 112 4.91 39.39 -36.74
N ARG A 113 5.09 38.36 -37.56
CA ARG A 113 4.75 36.97 -37.25
C ARG A 113 5.58 36.34 -36.13
N ARG A 114 6.80 36.82 -35.83
CA ARG A 114 7.67 36.19 -34.80
C ARG A 114 7.29 36.57 -33.36
N ASN A 115 6.86 37.81 -33.11
CA ASN A 115 6.58 38.28 -31.75
C ASN A 115 5.23 37.76 -31.22
N VAL A 116 4.24 37.58 -32.09
CA VAL A 116 2.93 37.00 -31.71
C VAL A 116 3.07 35.53 -31.29
N LEU A 117 3.97 34.79 -31.94
CA LEU A 117 4.24 33.38 -31.62
C LEU A 117 4.92 33.21 -30.26
N ALA A 118 5.84 34.12 -29.90
CA ALA A 118 6.50 34.12 -28.59
C ALA A 118 5.52 34.42 -27.44
N CYS A 119 4.61 35.38 -27.63
CA CYS A 119 3.60 35.71 -26.62
C CYS A 119 2.59 34.57 -26.42
N MET A 120 2.18 33.88 -27.48
CA MET A 120 1.30 32.71 -27.36
C MET A 120 1.99 31.54 -26.65
N ALA A 121 3.28 31.30 -26.91
CA ALA A 121 4.04 30.25 -26.23
C ALA A 121 4.19 30.53 -24.72
N LEU A 122 4.48 31.78 -24.35
CA LEU A 122 4.58 32.19 -22.93
C LEU A 122 3.23 32.13 -22.21
N GLY A 123 2.13 32.52 -22.88
CA GLY A 123 0.78 32.40 -22.32
C GLY A 123 0.32 30.96 -22.12
N LEU A 124 0.69 30.05 -23.03
CA LEU A 124 0.40 28.62 -22.86
C LEU A 124 1.22 28.01 -21.71
N CYS A 125 2.47 28.43 -21.54
CA CYS A 125 3.32 27.98 -20.43
C CYS A 125 2.83 28.49 -19.07
N SER A 126 2.27 29.70 -18.98
CA SER A 126 1.73 30.22 -17.71
C SER A 126 0.40 29.57 -17.32
N LEU A 127 -0.47 29.24 -18.29
CA LEU A 127 -1.71 28.50 -18.04
C LEU A 127 -1.48 27.07 -17.53
N LEU A 128 -0.35 26.44 -17.88
CA LEU A 128 0.04 25.12 -17.36
C LEU A 128 0.54 25.18 -15.89
N MET A 129 0.87 26.36 -15.36
CA MET A 129 1.43 26.52 -14.00
C MET A 129 0.39 26.88 -12.92
N VAL A 130 -0.81 27.33 -13.29
CA VAL A 130 -1.78 27.91 -12.33
C VAL A 130 -2.76 26.86 -11.74
N GLY A 131 -2.70 25.60 -12.17
CA GLY A 131 -3.78 24.63 -11.88
C GLY A 131 -3.50 23.51 -10.89
N ARG A 132 -2.35 23.46 -10.20
CA ARG A 132 -2.14 22.43 -9.17
C ARG A 132 -2.72 22.92 -7.85
N GLN A 133 -4.03 22.74 -7.67
CA GLN A 133 -4.54 22.60 -6.31
C GLN A 133 -3.73 21.46 -5.68
N ALA A 134 -3.12 21.73 -4.53
CA ALA A 134 -2.40 20.72 -3.77
C ALA A 134 -3.44 19.76 -3.19
N GLU A 135 -3.95 18.88 -4.03
CA GLU A 135 -4.77 17.74 -3.62
C GLU A 135 -3.85 16.81 -2.82
N ALA A 136 -4.35 16.34 -1.67
CA ALA A 136 -3.62 15.36 -0.89
C ALA A 136 -3.32 14.16 -1.79
N ALA A 137 -2.04 13.81 -1.92
CA ALA A 137 -1.67 12.66 -2.73
C ALA A 137 -2.43 11.42 -2.20
N PRO A 138 -3.05 10.62 -3.07
CA PRO A 138 -3.70 9.40 -2.64
C PRO A 138 -2.65 8.50 -2.00
N ILE A 139 -3.04 7.78 -0.95
CA ILE A 139 -2.17 6.81 -0.30
C ILE A 139 -2.04 5.62 -1.24
N ILE A 140 -0.81 5.27 -1.60
CA ILE A 140 -0.48 4.21 -2.55
C ILE A 140 0.15 3.05 -1.79
N GLY A 141 -0.34 1.84 -2.01
CA GLY A 141 0.31 0.63 -1.51
C GLY A 141 -0.64 -0.47 -1.14
N SER A 142 -0.13 -1.42 -0.35
CA SER A 142 -0.92 -2.52 0.18
C SER A 142 -0.63 -2.76 1.66
N GLN A 143 -1.65 -3.26 2.36
CA GLN A 143 -1.59 -3.64 3.76
C GLN A 143 -2.20 -5.02 3.95
N GLY A 144 -1.41 -5.98 4.41
CA GLY A 144 -1.89 -7.30 4.81
C GLY A 144 -2.62 -7.22 6.15
N ILE A 145 -3.76 -7.90 6.24
CA ILE A 145 -4.67 -7.95 7.39
C ILE A 145 -5.00 -9.42 7.66
N ILE A 146 -4.94 -9.82 8.93
CA ILE A 146 -5.28 -11.18 9.37
C ILE A 146 -6.37 -11.13 10.42
N ASN A 147 -7.30 -12.09 10.38
CA ASN A 147 -8.19 -12.33 11.51
C ASN A 147 -7.46 -13.22 12.52
N THR A 148 -7.19 -12.72 13.72
CA THR A 148 -6.55 -13.49 14.81
C THR A 148 -7.57 -14.16 15.73
N GLY A 149 -8.85 -13.85 15.59
CA GLY A 149 -9.93 -14.45 16.37
C GLY A 149 -10.70 -15.54 15.62
N SER A 150 -11.82 -15.98 16.21
CA SER A 150 -12.73 -16.93 15.56
C SER A 150 -13.41 -16.26 14.36
N THR A 151 -13.50 -17.00 13.25
CA THR A 151 -14.39 -16.69 12.12
C THR A 151 -15.58 -17.62 12.18
N THR A 152 -16.80 -17.08 12.08
CA THR A 152 -18.03 -17.87 12.01
C THR A 152 -18.80 -17.56 10.74
N THR A 153 -19.64 -18.50 10.32
CA THR A 153 -20.58 -18.33 9.21
C THR A 153 -22.00 -18.64 9.64
N ASP A 154 -22.97 -18.13 8.90
CA ASP A 154 -24.41 -18.37 9.10
C ASP A 154 -24.80 -19.85 8.89
N THR A 155 -24.10 -20.57 8.02
CA THR A 155 -24.40 -21.97 7.69
C THR A 155 -23.42 -22.99 8.30
N GLY A 156 -22.32 -22.52 8.89
CA GLY A 156 -21.19 -23.36 9.28
C GLY A 156 -20.33 -23.87 8.11
N ASN A 157 -20.68 -23.58 6.85
CA ASN A 157 -19.94 -24.02 5.65
C ASN A 157 -19.60 -22.82 4.76
N ILE A 158 -18.31 -22.59 4.48
CA ILE A 158 -17.86 -21.44 3.68
C ILE A 158 -18.45 -21.39 2.26
N ASN A 159 -18.82 -22.53 1.67
CA ASN A 159 -19.31 -22.61 0.29
C ASN A 159 -20.77 -22.17 0.14
N THR A 160 -21.57 -22.31 1.20
CA THR A 160 -22.99 -21.97 1.22
C THR A 160 -23.30 -20.75 2.09
N ALA A 161 -22.32 -20.28 2.85
CA ALA A 161 -22.45 -19.12 3.70
C ALA A 161 -22.69 -17.85 2.88
N THR A 162 -23.58 -17.01 3.38
CA THR A 162 -23.78 -15.65 2.86
C THR A 162 -23.21 -14.60 3.81
N THR A 163 -23.05 -14.95 5.08
CA THR A 163 -22.53 -14.07 6.11
C THR A 163 -21.29 -14.68 6.76
N PHE A 164 -20.21 -13.90 6.83
CA PHE A 164 -18.97 -14.26 7.52
C PHE A 164 -18.70 -13.23 8.61
N THR A 165 -18.56 -13.66 9.87
CA THR A 165 -18.24 -12.77 10.99
C THR A 165 -16.81 -13.03 11.44
N MET A 166 -15.99 -11.99 11.46
CA MET A 166 -14.62 -12.00 11.96
C MET A 166 -14.54 -11.17 13.23
N SER A 167 -13.86 -11.71 14.24
CA SER A 167 -13.86 -11.12 15.58
C SER A 167 -12.75 -10.08 15.81
N ILE A 168 -11.53 -10.33 15.32
CA ILE A 168 -10.40 -9.42 15.53
C ILE A 168 -9.54 -9.36 14.28
N LEU A 169 -9.65 -8.26 13.53
CA LEU A 169 -8.77 -7.96 12.41
C LEU A 169 -7.55 -7.19 12.90
N LEU A 170 -6.36 -7.65 12.50
CA LEU A 170 -5.08 -7.04 12.85
C LEU A 170 -4.27 -6.75 11.59
N THR A 171 -3.65 -5.58 11.50
CA THR A 171 -2.64 -5.33 10.46
C THR A 171 -1.41 -6.21 10.69
N THR A 172 -0.78 -6.62 9.60
CA THR A 172 0.45 -7.43 9.60
C THR A 172 1.65 -6.59 9.14
N GLY A 173 2.86 -7.12 9.29
CA GLY A 173 4.06 -6.50 8.71
C GLY A 173 4.19 -6.65 7.17
N SER A 174 3.20 -7.26 6.50
CA SER A 174 3.20 -7.38 5.04
C SER A 174 2.59 -6.13 4.43
N GLN A 175 3.43 -5.17 4.05
CA GLN A 175 3.01 -3.85 3.60
C GLN A 175 3.92 -3.28 2.52
N THR A 176 3.36 -2.42 1.66
CA THR A 176 4.08 -1.72 0.58
C THR A 176 3.67 -0.26 0.50
N GLY A 177 4.49 0.58 -0.16
CA GLY A 177 4.17 1.99 -0.39
C GLY A 177 4.03 2.80 0.90
N ASP A 178 2.99 3.62 0.97
CA ASP A 178 2.71 4.51 2.09
C ASP A 178 2.38 3.74 3.38
N PHE A 179 1.69 2.60 3.29
CA PHE A 179 1.45 1.74 4.46
C PHE A 179 2.74 1.31 5.13
N ALA A 180 3.78 0.99 4.34
CA ALA A 180 5.09 0.63 4.88
C ALA A 180 5.78 1.75 5.67
N THR A 181 5.41 3.00 5.39
CA THR A 181 5.98 4.18 6.04
C THR A 181 5.20 4.55 7.31
N TYR A 182 3.87 4.49 7.25
CA TYR A 182 3.00 5.01 8.32
C TYR A 182 2.54 3.95 9.31
N VAL A 183 2.37 2.70 8.89
CA VAL A 183 1.92 1.59 9.76
C VAL A 183 3.14 0.86 10.29
N THR A 184 3.68 1.32 11.42
CA THR A 184 4.91 0.75 12.01
C THR A 184 4.65 -0.28 13.11
N SER A 185 3.41 -0.36 13.61
CA SER A 185 2.94 -1.31 14.60
C SER A 185 1.67 -2.02 14.14
N PRO A 186 1.43 -3.27 14.59
CA PRO A 186 0.14 -3.93 14.38
C PRO A 186 -1.02 -3.13 15.00
N GLU A 187 -2.02 -2.83 14.19
CA GLU A 187 -3.20 -2.07 14.55
C GLU A 187 -4.40 -3.01 14.66
N ASN A 188 -5.13 -2.93 15.78
CA ASN A 188 -6.39 -3.65 15.95
C ASN A 188 -7.52 -2.87 15.25
N LEU A 189 -8.09 -3.47 14.22
CA LEU A 189 -9.11 -2.90 13.36
C LEU A 189 -10.54 -3.29 13.78
N GLY A 190 -10.66 -4.04 14.88
CA GLY A 190 -11.94 -4.49 15.44
C GLY A 190 -12.52 -5.72 14.74
N ALA A 191 -13.82 -5.93 14.97
CA ALA A 191 -14.60 -6.97 14.32
C ALA A 191 -15.18 -6.47 12.99
N ALA A 192 -15.46 -7.39 12.07
CA ALA A 192 -16.09 -7.08 10.80
C ALA A 192 -17.03 -8.22 10.39
N THR A 193 -18.13 -7.86 9.71
CA THR A 193 -19.07 -8.82 9.16
C THR A 193 -19.17 -8.63 7.66
N LEU A 194 -18.97 -9.69 6.89
CA LEU A 194 -19.17 -9.70 5.45
C LEU A 194 -20.51 -10.35 5.14
N ASP A 195 -21.50 -9.57 4.71
CA ASP A 195 -22.68 -10.09 4.02
C ASP A 195 -22.48 -9.96 2.50
N VAL A 196 -22.44 -11.09 1.80
CA VAL A 196 -22.24 -11.15 0.34
C VAL A 196 -23.32 -10.38 -0.42
N ASN A 197 -24.51 -10.24 0.15
CA ASN A 197 -25.63 -9.50 -0.46
C ASN A 197 -25.64 -8.01 -0.09
N ASN A 198 -24.88 -7.61 0.94
CA ASN A 198 -24.81 -6.23 1.41
C ASN A 198 -23.36 -5.81 1.71
N PRO A 199 -22.61 -5.37 0.69
CA PRO A 199 -21.20 -4.98 0.82
C PRO A 199 -20.91 -3.94 1.91
N ALA A 200 -21.85 -3.05 2.21
CA ALA A 200 -21.69 -1.99 3.20
C ALA A 200 -21.59 -2.52 4.65
N THR A 201 -22.02 -3.76 4.90
CA THR A 201 -21.81 -4.43 6.20
C THR A 201 -20.34 -4.66 6.49
N PHE A 202 -19.53 -4.83 5.45
CA PHE A 202 -18.10 -5.06 5.56
C PHE A 202 -17.38 -3.74 5.82
N THR A 203 -17.36 -3.36 7.08
CA THR A 203 -16.66 -2.19 7.60
C THR A 203 -15.67 -2.62 8.66
N PHE A 204 -14.44 -2.12 8.59
CA PHE A 204 -13.43 -2.33 9.61
C PHE A 204 -12.51 -1.11 9.72
N GLY A 205 -11.83 -0.98 10.86
CA GLY A 205 -10.88 0.09 11.06
C GLY A 205 -10.84 0.62 12.49
N ASN A 206 -9.99 1.62 12.69
CA ASN A 206 -9.90 2.37 13.95
C ASN A 206 -9.52 3.84 13.65
N ALA A 207 -9.46 4.69 14.68
CA ALA A 207 -9.14 6.10 14.51
C ALA A 207 -7.69 6.35 14.03
N ALA A 208 -6.75 5.46 14.33
CA ALA A 208 -5.35 5.59 13.98
C ALA A 208 -5.08 5.16 12.53
N PHE A 209 -5.47 3.95 12.16
CA PHE A 209 -5.35 3.38 10.83
C PHE A 209 -6.31 4.05 9.84
N GLY A 210 -7.56 4.27 10.22
CA GLY A 210 -8.63 4.70 9.32
C GLY A 210 -9.71 3.63 9.18
N THR A 211 -10.67 3.88 8.31
CA THR A 211 -11.86 3.04 8.13
C THR A 211 -12.04 2.64 6.68
N PHE A 212 -12.21 1.34 6.44
CA PHE A 212 -12.64 0.79 5.15
C PHE A 212 -14.13 0.49 5.19
N VAL A 213 -14.87 0.86 4.13
CA VAL A 213 -16.29 0.54 3.95
C VAL A 213 -16.50 -0.08 2.58
N GLY A 214 -17.01 -1.31 2.53
CA GLY A 214 -17.32 -2.02 1.29
C GLY A 214 -18.47 -1.37 0.50
N THR A 215 -18.37 -1.39 -0.82
CA THR A 215 -19.38 -0.87 -1.77
C THR A 215 -19.79 -1.90 -2.81
N ALA A 216 -18.91 -2.83 -3.17
CA ALA A 216 -19.22 -3.95 -4.07
C ALA A 216 -18.40 -5.19 -3.72
N ILE A 217 -18.95 -6.38 -3.99
CA ILE A 217 -18.27 -7.66 -3.75
C ILE A 217 -18.24 -8.45 -5.06
N THR A 218 -17.07 -8.98 -5.40
CA THR A 218 -16.88 -9.94 -6.49
C THR A 218 -16.30 -11.22 -5.92
N ARG A 219 -16.94 -12.36 -6.15
CA ARG A 219 -16.37 -13.67 -5.82
C ARG A 219 -15.24 -13.98 -6.81
N LEU A 220 -14.03 -14.26 -6.31
CA LEU A 220 -12.84 -14.54 -7.12
C LEU A 220 -12.60 -16.04 -7.30
N MET A 221 -12.76 -16.81 -6.23
CA MET A 221 -12.47 -18.24 -6.18
C MET A 221 -13.45 -18.92 -5.24
N SER A 222 -13.88 -20.12 -5.62
CA SER A 222 -14.71 -20.99 -4.80
C SER A 222 -14.23 -22.43 -4.95
N SER A 223 -13.96 -23.08 -3.83
CA SER A 223 -13.46 -24.45 -3.73
C SER A 223 -13.88 -25.05 -2.40
N ASP A 224 -13.91 -26.37 -2.29
CA ASP A 224 -14.42 -27.08 -1.11
C ASP A 224 -13.83 -26.59 0.23
N GLN A 225 -12.59 -26.08 0.22
CA GLN A 225 -11.88 -25.61 1.42
C GLN A 225 -11.54 -24.12 1.42
N ASN A 226 -11.66 -23.42 0.29
CA ASN A 226 -11.31 -22.00 0.20
C ASN A 226 -12.35 -21.19 -0.58
N GLU A 227 -12.68 -20.01 -0.07
CA GLU A 227 -13.57 -19.05 -0.69
C GLU A 227 -12.89 -17.67 -0.67
N SER A 228 -12.81 -16.99 -1.82
CA SER A 228 -12.14 -15.68 -1.94
C SER A 228 -13.05 -14.63 -2.55
N PHE A 229 -12.99 -13.41 -2.00
CA PHE A 229 -13.74 -12.25 -2.45
C PHE A 229 -12.82 -11.05 -2.69
N ASN A 230 -13.07 -10.29 -3.76
CA ASN A 230 -12.60 -8.92 -3.92
C ASN A 230 -13.73 -7.99 -3.49
N ILE A 231 -13.47 -7.19 -2.46
CA ILE A 231 -14.40 -6.21 -1.93
C ILE A 231 -13.89 -4.83 -2.34
N LYS A 232 -14.60 -4.17 -3.24
CA LYS A 232 -14.34 -2.77 -3.55
C LYS A 232 -14.97 -1.91 -2.46
N GLY A 233 -14.33 -0.80 -2.13
CA GLY A 233 -14.79 0.07 -1.07
C GLY A 233 -14.10 1.42 -1.08
N ASN A 234 -14.41 2.22 -0.07
CA ASN A 234 -13.72 3.47 0.20
C ASN A 234 -12.92 3.33 1.48
N PHE A 235 -11.67 3.76 1.44
CA PHE A 235 -10.83 3.87 2.62
C PHE A 235 -10.69 5.34 3.03
N THR A 236 -11.05 5.64 4.27
CA THR A 236 -10.87 6.96 4.90
C THR A 236 -9.68 6.88 5.85
N PRO A 237 -8.55 7.54 5.55
CA PRO A 237 -7.34 7.44 6.36
C PRO A 237 -7.51 8.00 7.77
N GLY A 238 -6.88 7.36 8.75
CA GLY A 238 -6.85 7.80 10.16
C GLY A 238 -5.67 8.71 10.50
N THR A 239 -5.40 8.88 11.78
CA THR A 239 -4.35 9.79 12.29
C THR A 239 -2.91 9.33 12.01
N LEU A 240 -2.68 8.09 11.58
CA LEU A 240 -1.36 7.62 11.15
C LEU A 240 -0.92 8.24 9.82
N PHE A 241 -1.87 8.73 9.02
CA PHE A 241 -1.62 9.32 7.72
C PHE A 241 -1.60 10.86 7.79
N PRO A 242 -1.02 11.54 6.78
CA PRO A 242 -0.97 13.00 6.76
C PRO A 242 -2.35 13.66 6.95
N VAL A 243 -2.39 14.74 7.73
CA VAL A 243 -3.63 15.50 7.95
C VAL A 243 -4.13 16.05 6.62
N GLY A 244 -5.43 15.88 6.37
CA GLY A 244 -6.07 16.30 5.12
C GLY A 244 -6.11 15.24 4.02
N SER A 245 -5.66 14.01 4.30
CA SER A 245 -5.93 12.88 3.40
C SER A 245 -7.44 12.64 3.28
N GLU A 246 -7.93 12.67 2.04
CA GLU A 246 -9.34 12.42 1.74
C GLU A 246 -9.62 10.92 1.59
N ALA A 247 -10.89 10.55 1.62
CA ALA A 247 -11.31 9.18 1.34
C ALA A 247 -11.10 8.85 -0.14
N TYR A 248 -10.58 7.66 -0.43
CA TYR A 248 -10.33 7.21 -1.80
C TYR A 248 -10.80 5.78 -2.02
N ALA A 249 -10.95 5.40 -3.29
CA ALA A 249 -11.32 4.04 -3.67
C ALA A 249 -10.19 3.06 -3.34
N ALA A 250 -10.56 1.92 -2.75
CA ALA A 250 -9.66 0.85 -2.36
C ALA A 250 -10.31 -0.51 -2.63
N GLU A 251 -9.49 -1.55 -2.73
CA GLU A 251 -9.93 -2.94 -2.87
C GLU A 251 -9.39 -3.77 -1.70
N PHE A 252 -10.22 -4.66 -1.17
CA PHE A 252 -9.85 -5.60 -0.13
C PHE A 252 -10.07 -7.03 -0.63
N ASN A 253 -8.97 -7.76 -0.84
CA ASN A 253 -9.02 -9.16 -1.25
C ASN A 253 -8.95 -10.03 -0.01
N ILE A 254 -10.01 -10.77 0.30
CA ILE A 254 -10.10 -11.67 1.46
C ILE A 254 -10.25 -13.11 0.99
N THR A 255 -9.59 -14.02 1.72
CA THR A 255 -9.75 -15.47 1.55
C THR A 255 -10.13 -16.09 2.88
N PHE A 256 -11.19 -16.90 2.84
CA PHE A 256 -11.63 -17.77 3.92
C PHE A 256 -11.14 -19.19 3.63
N SER A 257 -10.56 -19.85 4.62
CA SER A 257 -10.14 -21.25 4.53
C SER A 257 -10.75 -22.07 5.66
N GLN A 258 -11.40 -23.19 5.32
CA GLN A 258 -12.06 -24.10 6.24
C GLN A 258 -11.44 -25.50 6.15
N VAL A 259 -10.89 -25.98 7.26
CA VAL A 259 -10.21 -27.28 7.33
C VAL A 259 -11.05 -28.28 8.13
N GLY A 260 -11.47 -29.36 7.47
CA GLY A 260 -12.25 -30.45 8.10
C GLY A 260 -13.76 -30.42 7.81
N GLY A 261 -14.22 -29.55 6.91
CA GLY A 261 -15.60 -29.50 6.43
C GLY A 261 -16.52 -28.59 7.27
N PRO A 262 -17.85 -28.72 7.13
CA PRO A 262 -18.79 -27.84 7.83
C PRO A 262 -18.64 -27.87 9.35
N ASN A 263 -18.86 -26.72 10.00
CA ASN A 263 -18.75 -26.50 11.45
C ASN A 263 -17.33 -26.66 12.04
N THR A 264 -16.31 -26.69 11.18
CA THR A 264 -14.91 -26.67 11.61
C THR A 264 -14.35 -25.25 11.61
N ALA A 265 -13.13 -25.08 12.14
CA ALA A 265 -12.47 -23.79 12.24
C ALA A 265 -12.28 -23.14 10.87
N ILE A 266 -12.61 -21.85 10.80
CA ILE A 266 -12.45 -21.02 9.60
C ILE A 266 -11.40 -19.95 9.91
N THR A 267 -10.40 -19.86 9.04
CA THR A 267 -9.39 -18.79 9.07
C THR A 267 -9.69 -17.77 7.98
N ALA A 268 -9.35 -16.51 8.23
CA ALA A 268 -9.55 -15.42 7.28
C ALA A 268 -8.32 -14.53 7.23
N ALA A 269 -7.84 -14.24 6.03
CA ALA A 269 -6.76 -13.30 5.79
C ALA A 269 -7.04 -12.52 4.51
N GLY A 270 -6.60 -11.27 4.47
CA GLY A 270 -6.80 -10.45 3.29
C GLY A 270 -5.78 -9.33 3.15
N THR A 271 -5.85 -8.64 2.03
CA THR A 271 -4.94 -7.54 1.70
C THR A 271 -5.77 -6.36 1.24
N LEU A 272 -5.60 -5.23 1.94
CA LEU A 272 -6.08 -3.93 1.51
C LEU A 272 -5.11 -3.36 0.47
N ILE A 273 -5.63 -2.89 -0.65
CA ILE A 273 -4.86 -2.31 -1.74
C ILE A 273 -5.45 -0.93 -2.00
N THR A 274 -4.61 0.10 -1.91
CA THR A 274 -4.99 1.49 -2.12
C THR A 274 -4.27 2.05 -3.33
N ALA A 275 -5.00 2.85 -4.11
CA ALA A 275 -4.60 3.30 -5.43
C ALA A 275 -4.37 2.14 -6.41
N VAL A 276 -5.42 1.76 -7.13
CA VAL A 276 -5.20 1.43 -8.55
C VAL A 276 -5.00 2.80 -9.22
N PRO A 277 -3.84 3.11 -9.83
CA PRO A 277 -3.64 4.40 -10.48
C PRO A 277 -4.65 4.57 -11.62
N GLU A 278 -5.80 5.16 -11.31
CA GLU A 278 -6.69 5.66 -12.33
C GLU A 278 -6.06 6.93 -12.92
N PRO A 279 -6.28 7.16 -14.21
CA PRO A 279 -5.14 7.25 -15.09
C PRO A 279 -4.73 8.71 -15.29
N ALA A 280 -3.97 9.26 -14.34
CA ALA A 280 -3.12 10.43 -14.64
C ALA A 280 -2.21 10.14 -15.85
N SER A 281 -1.87 8.87 -16.09
CA SER A 281 -1.26 8.37 -17.32
C SER A 281 -2.16 8.51 -18.56
N VAL A 282 -3.48 8.31 -18.48
CA VAL A 282 -4.40 8.57 -19.61
C VAL A 282 -4.56 10.06 -19.82
N ALA A 283 -4.64 10.87 -18.77
CA ALA A 283 -4.63 12.33 -18.92
C ALA A 283 -3.32 12.80 -19.58
N LEU A 284 -2.16 12.27 -19.16
CA LEU A 284 -0.87 12.54 -19.80
C LEU A 284 -0.78 12.01 -21.24
N VAL A 285 -1.33 10.84 -21.53
CA VAL A 285 -1.38 10.26 -22.88
C VAL A 285 -2.31 11.09 -23.78
N LEU A 286 -3.44 11.58 -23.26
CA LEU A 286 -4.36 12.45 -24.01
C LEU A 286 -3.75 13.82 -24.24
N CYS A 287 -3.16 14.45 -23.22
CA CYS A 287 -2.49 15.74 -23.36
C CYS A 287 -1.24 15.65 -24.27
N GLY A 288 -0.42 14.61 -24.10
CA GLY A 288 0.75 14.35 -24.94
C GLY A 288 0.37 13.98 -26.38
N GLY A 289 -0.67 13.16 -26.56
CA GLY A 289 -1.20 12.76 -27.85
C GLY A 289 -1.81 13.92 -28.63
N ALA A 290 -2.59 14.78 -27.98
CA ALA A 290 -3.16 15.98 -28.61
C ALA A 290 -2.06 16.96 -29.08
N GLY A 291 -0.99 17.12 -28.29
CA GLY A 291 0.16 17.94 -28.67
C GLY A 291 0.88 17.40 -29.91
N LEU A 292 1.11 16.09 -29.98
CA LEU A 292 1.74 15.42 -31.13
C LEU A 292 0.86 15.45 -32.38
N ALA A 293 -0.46 15.23 -32.25
CA ALA A 293 -1.39 15.30 -33.36
C ALA A 293 -1.42 16.70 -34.00
N LEU A 294 -1.46 17.76 -33.18
CA LEU A 294 -1.39 19.15 -33.66
C LEU A 294 -0.04 19.48 -34.31
N ALA A 295 1.07 18.95 -33.78
CA ALA A 295 2.39 19.12 -34.40
C ALA A 295 2.48 18.42 -35.77
N GLY A 296 1.90 17.21 -35.90
CA GLY A 296 1.82 16.46 -37.15
C GLY A 296 1.03 17.18 -38.24
N LEU A 297 -0.16 17.70 -37.89
CA LEU A 297 -1.01 18.46 -38.81
C LEU A 297 -0.38 19.77 -39.31
N ARG A 298 0.51 20.38 -38.52
CA ARG A 298 1.27 21.57 -38.95
C ARG A 298 2.36 21.24 -39.94
N ARG A 299 2.94 20.03 -39.88
CA ARG A 299 4.01 19.60 -40.79
C ARG A 299 3.47 19.21 -42.16
N SER A 300 2.31 18.54 -42.22
CA SER A 300 1.69 18.14 -43.49
C SER A 300 1.29 19.34 -44.36
N ARG A 301 0.80 20.43 -43.76
CA ARG A 301 0.45 21.67 -44.50
C ARG A 301 1.64 22.39 -45.14
N ARG A 302 2.87 22.13 -44.69
CA ARG A 302 4.09 22.72 -45.29
C ARG A 302 4.66 21.90 -46.44
N ALA A 303 4.20 20.66 -46.64
CA ALA A 303 4.64 19.82 -47.75
C ALA A 303 3.79 19.99 -49.01
N MET A 304 2.66 20.69 -48.91
CA MET A 304 1.71 20.92 -50.02
C MET A 304 1.70 22.38 -50.54
N ALA A 305 2.59 23.22 -50.02
CA ALA A 305 2.83 24.59 -50.47
C ALA A 305 4.27 24.70 -50.97
#